data_AF-A0A833ZG67-F1
#
_entry.id   AF-A0A833ZG67-F1
#
_cell.length_a   1.000
_cell.length_b   1.000
_cell.length_c   1.000
_cell.angle_alpha   90.00
_cell.angle_beta   90.00
_cell.angle_gamma   90.00
#
_symmetry.space_group_name_H-M   'P 1'
#
loop_
_entity.id
_entity.type
_entity.pdbx_description
1 polymer ?
#
loop_
_entity_poly.entity_id
_entity_poly.type
_entity_poly.pdbx_seq_one_letter_code
_entity_poly.pdbx_strand_id
1 'polypeptide(L)'
;MGTKNKIPEPECQEQFQAAVRVIQNLPKNSDGYYRPSYEEMLRFYSYYKQATMGPCQVPRPGFWDPIGRYKWDAWNSLGKMSREEAMSAYIAEMKVVAQKVIDTVPLGEVADDIFGYFEPLYRLIPDMPRPPETFIVQWLVRQFRTQKR
;
A
#
# COMPACT_ATOMS: atom_id res chain seq x y z
N MET A 1 2.33 10.54 38.73
CA MET A 1 2.86 9.55 37.78
C MET A 1 2.70 10.14 36.39
N GLY A 2 3.79 10.63 35.79
CA GLY A 2 3.75 11.33 34.51
C GLY A 2 3.36 10.38 33.38
N THR A 3 2.20 10.61 32.80
CA THR A 3 1.75 9.95 31.57
C THR A 3 2.77 10.29 30.49
N LYS A 4 3.57 9.30 30.09
CA LYS A 4 4.45 9.42 28.93
C LYS A 4 3.56 9.79 27.75
N ASN A 5 3.73 10.99 27.21
CA ASN A 5 3.21 11.41 25.92
C ASN A 5 3.77 10.45 24.87
N LYS A 6 3.10 9.31 24.67
CA LYS A 6 3.19 8.58 23.42
C LYS A 6 2.54 9.48 22.39
N ILE A 7 3.31 9.91 21.39
CA ILE A 7 2.76 10.44 20.14
C ILE A 7 1.61 9.50 19.76
N PRO A 8 0.37 9.98 19.58
CA PRO A 8 -0.74 9.09 19.21
C PRO A 8 -0.31 8.38 17.95
N GLU A 9 -0.19 7.05 18.01
CA GLU A 9 0.00 6.27 16.79
C GLU A 9 -1.17 6.64 15.87
N PRO A 10 -0.90 7.07 14.63
CA PRO A 10 -1.97 7.45 13.72
C PRO A 10 -2.92 6.26 13.61
N GLU A 11 -4.21 6.51 13.77
CA GLU A 11 -5.20 5.45 13.85
C GLU A 11 -5.03 4.50 12.66
N CYS A 12 -5.14 3.18 12.91
CA CYS A 12 -4.98 2.15 11.87
C CYS A 12 -5.83 2.47 10.61
N GLN A 13 -6.96 3.14 10.81
CA GLN A 13 -7.83 3.65 9.76
C GLN A 13 -7.20 4.76 8.90
N GLU A 14 -6.47 5.72 9.46
CA GLU A 14 -5.77 6.77 8.71
C GLU A 14 -4.63 6.18 7.87
N GLN A 15 -3.83 5.31 8.48
CA GLN A 15 -2.75 4.58 7.80
C GLN A 15 -3.29 3.76 6.63
N PHE A 16 -4.41 3.04 6.85
CA PHE A 16 -5.10 2.29 5.81
C PHE A 16 -5.61 3.18 4.68
N GLN A 17 -6.25 4.30 4.99
CA GLN A 17 -6.75 5.23 3.96
C GLN A 17 -5.62 5.80 3.11
N ALA A 18 -4.50 6.17 3.75
CA ALA A 18 -3.31 6.60 3.02
C ALA A 18 -2.79 5.47 2.11
N ALA A 19 -2.71 4.24 2.61
CA ALA A 19 -2.24 3.08 1.84
C ALA A 19 -3.13 2.80 0.62
N VAL A 20 -4.45 2.89 0.81
CA VAL A 20 -5.43 2.76 -0.28
C VAL A 20 -5.23 3.85 -1.34
N ARG A 21 -5.01 5.11 -0.93
CA ARG A 21 -4.75 6.21 -1.87
C ARG A 21 -3.48 5.97 -2.68
N VAL A 22 -2.43 5.41 -2.07
CA VAL A 22 -1.22 5.06 -2.81
C VAL A 22 -1.53 4.02 -3.89
N ILE A 23 -2.10 2.87 -3.54
CA ILE A 23 -2.45 1.82 -4.52
C ILE A 23 -3.35 2.36 -5.65
N GLN A 24 -4.30 3.24 -5.34
CA GLN A 24 -5.21 3.82 -6.34
C GLN A 24 -4.52 4.78 -7.31
N ASN A 25 -3.52 5.52 -6.84
CA ASN A 25 -2.78 6.50 -7.63
C ASN A 25 -1.54 5.91 -8.31
N LEU A 26 -1.14 4.69 -7.97
CA LEU A 26 -0.03 4.03 -8.65
C LEU A 26 -0.33 3.86 -10.15
N PRO A 27 0.62 4.20 -11.04
CA PRO A 27 0.45 4.03 -12.46
C PRO A 27 0.27 2.54 -12.81
N LYS A 28 -0.90 2.20 -13.35
CA LYS A 28 -1.28 0.82 -13.72
C LYS A 28 -0.40 0.22 -14.83
N ASN A 29 0.21 1.11 -15.63
CA ASN A 29 1.06 0.79 -16.77
C ASN A 29 2.43 1.46 -16.61
N SER A 30 3.00 1.51 -15.40
CA SER A 30 4.37 2.00 -15.25
C SER A 30 5.29 1.08 -16.04
N ASP A 31 5.98 1.63 -17.03
CA ASP A 31 6.83 0.93 -18.00
C ASP A 31 7.99 0.15 -17.33
N GLY A 32 7.67 -0.98 -16.71
CA GLY A 32 8.65 -1.97 -16.23
C GLY A 32 9.11 -1.85 -14.77
N TYR A 33 8.64 -0.87 -13.99
CA TYR A 33 9.24 -0.60 -12.67
C TYR A 33 8.59 -1.37 -11.51
N TYR A 34 7.26 -1.43 -11.45
CA TYR A 34 6.55 -2.24 -10.45
C TYR A 34 5.25 -2.79 -11.03
N ARG A 35 5.23 -4.10 -11.24
CA ARG A 35 4.04 -4.83 -11.66
C ARG A 35 3.60 -5.76 -10.53
N PRO A 36 2.51 -5.45 -9.80
CA PRO A 36 2.03 -6.34 -8.77
C PRO A 36 1.63 -7.68 -9.39
N SER A 37 1.96 -8.77 -8.71
CA SER A 37 1.52 -10.11 -9.08
C SER A 37 0.01 -10.22 -8.94
N TYR A 38 -0.58 -11.22 -9.59
CA TYR A 38 -2.02 -11.47 -9.45
C TYR A 38 -2.40 -11.76 -7.99
N GLU A 39 -1.53 -12.45 -7.26
CA GLU A 39 -1.70 -12.74 -5.84
C GLU A 39 -1.67 -11.46 -4.99
N GLU A 40 -0.70 -10.57 -5.22
CA GLU A 40 -0.61 -9.27 -4.52
C GLU A 40 -1.88 -8.44 -4.75
N MET A 41 -2.36 -8.37 -5.99
CA MET A 41 -3.62 -7.67 -6.31
C MET A 41 -4.83 -8.29 -5.58
N LEU A 42 -4.90 -9.61 -5.50
CA LEU A 42 -5.99 -10.30 -4.79
C LEU A 42 -5.92 -10.09 -3.26
N ARG A 43 -4.72 -10.05 -2.68
CA ARG A 43 -4.52 -9.76 -1.23
C ARG A 43 -4.96 -8.35 -0.88
N PHE A 44 -4.52 -7.34 -1.63
CA PHE A 44 -5.00 -5.98 -1.41
C PHE A 44 -6.52 -5.88 -1.59
N TYR A 45 -7.07 -6.55 -2.60
CA TYR A 45 -8.51 -6.58 -2.80
C TYR A 45 -9.24 -7.20 -1.61
N SER A 46 -8.83 -8.40 -1.15
CA SER A 46 -9.51 -9.11 -0.07
C SER A 46 -9.48 -8.33 1.24
N TYR A 47 -8.31 -7.82 1.64
CA TYR A 47 -8.17 -7.00 2.83
C TYR A 47 -8.97 -5.69 2.73
N TYR A 48 -8.97 -5.04 1.57
CA TYR A 48 -9.77 -3.84 1.34
C TYR A 48 -11.27 -4.12 1.51
N LYS A 49 -11.78 -5.22 0.93
CA LYS A 49 -13.19 -5.62 1.06
C LYS A 49 -13.54 -5.99 2.50
N GLN A 50 -12.67 -6.71 3.19
CA GLN A 50 -12.88 -7.06 4.60
C GLN A 50 -12.85 -5.83 5.51
N ALA A 51 -11.91 -4.90 5.32
CA ALA A 51 -11.79 -3.67 6.10
C ALA A 51 -13.00 -2.73 5.90
N THR A 52 -13.54 -2.65 4.68
CA THR A 52 -14.63 -1.73 4.34
C THR A 52 -16.01 -2.35 4.56
N MET A 53 -16.21 -3.59 4.12
CA MET A 53 -17.52 -4.26 4.12
C MET A 53 -17.65 -5.33 5.20
N GLY A 54 -16.55 -5.79 5.80
CA GLY A 54 -16.54 -6.92 6.73
C GLY A 54 -16.57 -8.27 6.00
N PRO A 55 -16.97 -9.35 6.69
CA PRO A 55 -17.03 -10.71 6.14
C PRO A 55 -17.80 -10.81 4.82
N CYS A 56 -17.34 -11.66 3.91
CA CYS A 56 -17.99 -11.91 2.62
C CYS A 56 -19.38 -12.55 2.84
N GLN A 57 -20.44 -11.84 2.43
CA GLN A 57 -21.83 -12.32 2.48
C GLN A 57 -22.51 -12.35 1.10
N VAL A 58 -21.79 -11.97 0.05
CA VAL A 58 -22.31 -11.95 -1.32
C VAL A 58 -22.25 -13.34 -1.93
N PRO A 59 -23.17 -13.71 -2.84
CA PRO A 59 -23.11 -15.00 -3.53
C PRO A 59 -21.85 -15.10 -4.39
N ARG A 60 -21.32 -16.32 -4.49
CA ARG A 60 -20.15 -16.60 -5.32
C ARG A 60 -20.50 -16.43 -6.81
N PRO A 61 -19.67 -15.71 -7.60
CA PRO A 61 -19.91 -15.55 -9.03
C PRO A 61 -19.95 -16.88 -9.80
N GLY A 62 -20.70 -16.89 -10.89
CA GLY A 62 -20.89 -18.06 -11.75
C GLY A 62 -19.62 -18.47 -12.50
N PHE A 63 -19.66 -19.65 -13.13
CA PHE A 63 -18.52 -20.21 -13.86
C PHE A 63 -17.96 -19.29 -14.96
N TRP A 64 -18.82 -18.47 -15.57
CA TRP A 64 -18.48 -17.55 -16.66
C TRP A 64 -17.71 -16.29 -16.23
N ASP A 65 -17.51 -16.07 -14.92
CA ASP A 65 -16.71 -14.95 -14.39
C ASP A 65 -15.52 -15.45 -13.55
N PRO A 66 -14.42 -15.89 -14.19
CA PRO A 66 -13.24 -16.37 -13.48
C PRO A 66 -12.63 -15.31 -12.56
N ILE A 67 -12.56 -14.06 -13.01
CA ILE A 67 -11.95 -12.95 -12.26
C ILE A 67 -12.78 -12.64 -11.01
N GLY A 68 -14.10 -12.56 -11.15
CA GLY A 68 -15.01 -12.40 -10.02
C GLY A 68 -14.90 -13.54 -9.02
N ARG A 69 -14.77 -14.79 -9.51
CA ARG A 69 -14.55 -15.95 -8.64
C ARG A 69 -13.26 -15.83 -7.84
N TYR A 70 -12.14 -15.47 -8.45
CA TYR A 70 -10.88 -15.29 -7.71
C TYR A 70 -10.96 -14.18 -6.66
N LYS A 71 -11.56 -13.04 -7.01
CA LYS A 71 -11.82 -11.94 -6.07
C LYS A 71 -12.70 -12.39 -4.90
N TRP A 72 -13.77 -13.11 -5.21
CA TRP A 72 -14.69 -13.64 -4.21
C TRP A 72 -14.00 -14.67 -3.32
N ASP A 73 -13.24 -15.60 -3.89
CA ASP A 73 -12.53 -16.65 -3.17
C ASP A 73 -11.49 -16.03 -2.22
N ALA A 74 -10.74 -15.02 -2.66
CA ALA A 74 -9.77 -14.29 -1.84
C ALA A 74 -10.42 -13.50 -0.70
N TRP A 75 -11.58 -12.87 -0.94
CA TRP A 75 -12.32 -12.16 0.13
C TRP A 75 -12.95 -13.16 1.11
N ASN A 76 -13.58 -14.21 0.59
CA ASN A 76 -14.24 -15.24 1.41
C ASN A 76 -13.25 -16.02 2.27
N SER A 77 -12.01 -16.21 1.83
CA SER A 77 -10.97 -16.91 2.61
C SER A 77 -10.58 -16.18 3.90
N LEU A 78 -10.86 -14.87 4.02
CA LEU A 78 -10.62 -14.11 5.26
C LEU A 78 -11.65 -14.40 6.35
N GLY A 79 -12.78 -15.03 6.00
CA GLY A 79 -13.80 -15.47 6.95
C GLY A 79 -14.30 -14.35 7.88
N LYS A 80 -14.12 -14.54 9.19
CA LYS A 80 -14.61 -13.63 10.24
C LYS A 80 -13.57 -12.60 10.71
N MET A 81 -12.48 -12.40 9.98
CA MET A 81 -11.45 -11.40 10.29
C MET A 81 -12.08 -10.02 10.57
N SER A 82 -11.65 -9.34 11.62
CA SER A 82 -12.20 -8.02 11.97
C SER A 82 -11.77 -6.95 10.95
N ARG A 83 -12.41 -5.78 11.01
CA ARG A 83 -12.03 -4.67 10.13
C ARG A 83 -10.64 -4.16 10.48
N GLU A 84 -10.33 -4.10 11.76
CA GLU A 84 -9.06 -3.63 12.31
C GLU A 84 -7.91 -4.58 11.91
N GLU A 85 -8.15 -5.89 11.99
CA GLU A 85 -7.20 -6.91 11.53
C GLU A 85 -6.95 -6.81 10.02
N ALA A 86 -8.02 -6.62 9.24
CA ALA A 86 -7.91 -6.47 7.78
C ALA A 86 -7.14 -5.19 7.38
N MET A 87 -7.37 -4.07 8.07
CA MET A 87 -6.60 -2.82 7.85
C MET A 87 -5.12 -3.02 8.18
N SER A 88 -4.83 -3.67 9.30
CA SER A 88 -3.46 -3.97 9.73
C SER A 88 -2.74 -4.89 8.72
N ALA A 89 -3.43 -5.93 8.23
CA ALA A 89 -2.90 -6.83 7.21
C ALA A 89 -2.67 -6.11 5.87
N TYR A 90 -3.56 -5.19 5.47
CA TYR A 90 -3.38 -4.36 4.28
C TYR A 90 -2.09 -3.51 4.37
N ILE A 91 -1.86 -2.90 5.53
CA ILE A 91 -0.65 -2.09 5.79
C ILE A 91 0.60 -2.97 5.78
N ALA A 92 0.52 -4.17 6.37
CA ALA A 92 1.63 -5.13 6.35
C ALA A 92 1.97 -5.55 4.92
N GLU A 93 0.98 -5.85 4.08
CA GLU A 93 1.21 -6.19 2.67
C GLU A 93 1.82 -5.00 1.90
N MET A 94 1.39 -3.78 2.20
CA MET A 94 1.97 -2.56 1.64
C MET A 94 3.46 -2.42 1.99
N LYS A 95 3.87 -2.73 3.22
CA LYS A 95 5.29 -2.74 3.62
C LYS A 95 6.10 -3.72 2.78
N VAL A 96 5.59 -4.94 2.58
CA VAL A 96 6.25 -5.97 1.77
C VAL A 96 6.44 -5.48 0.33
N VAL A 97 5.39 -4.89 -0.25
CA VAL A 97 5.44 -4.32 -1.60
C VAL A 97 6.44 -3.17 -1.68
N ALA A 98 6.43 -2.24 -0.73
CA ALA A 98 7.35 -1.11 -0.71
C ALA A 98 8.81 -1.58 -0.62
N GLN A 99 9.10 -2.60 0.19
CA GLN A 99 10.44 -3.19 0.25
C GLN A 99 10.85 -3.80 -1.10
N LYS A 100 9.96 -4.57 -1.73
CA LYS A 100 10.20 -5.16 -3.05
C LYS A 100 10.46 -4.09 -4.11
N VAL A 101 9.75 -2.96 -4.06
CA VAL A 101 9.99 -1.81 -4.95
C VAL A 101 11.38 -1.22 -4.70
N ILE A 102 11.77 -1.02 -3.44
CA ILE A 102 13.11 -0.51 -3.09
C ILE A 102 14.22 -1.44 -3.62
N ASP A 103 14.02 -2.76 -3.54
CA ASP A 103 15.01 -3.74 -3.94
C ASP A 103 15.12 -3.92 -5.46
N THR A 104 14.03 -3.65 -6.21
CA THR A 104 13.94 -3.92 -7.65
C THR A 104 14.09 -2.68 -8.52
N VAL A 105 13.74 -1.50 -8.01
CA VAL A 105 13.82 -0.25 -8.78
C VAL A 105 15.22 0.34 -8.67
N PRO A 106 15.95 0.52 -9.78
CA PRO A 106 17.23 1.22 -9.75
C PRO A 106 17.01 2.67 -9.31
N LEU A 107 17.80 3.11 -8.32
CA LEU A 107 17.76 4.46 -7.76
C LEU A 107 18.22 5.48 -8.84
N GLY A 108 17.27 5.96 -9.64
CA GLY A 108 17.45 6.87 -10.77
C GLY A 108 16.21 7.75 -11.00
N GLU A 109 16.10 8.45 -12.12
CA GLU A 109 15.02 9.43 -12.35
C GLU A 109 13.60 8.87 -12.19
N VAL A 110 13.40 7.57 -12.45
CA VAL A 110 12.08 6.93 -12.37
C VAL A 110 11.68 6.57 -10.93
N ALA A 111 12.68 6.38 -10.07
CA ALA A 111 12.44 6.22 -8.65
C ALA A 111 11.82 7.51 -8.07
N ASP A 112 12.18 8.68 -8.62
CA ASP A 112 11.74 9.97 -8.13
C ASP A 112 10.21 10.13 -8.22
N ASP A 113 9.58 9.59 -9.28
CA ASP A 113 8.13 9.58 -9.46
C ASP A 113 7.44 8.54 -8.57
N ILE A 114 7.99 7.33 -8.49
CA ILE A 114 7.41 6.24 -7.70
C ILE A 114 7.40 6.59 -6.21
N PHE A 115 8.53 7.05 -5.67
CA PHE A 115 8.65 7.40 -4.25
C PHE A 115 7.81 8.61 -3.86
N GLY A 116 7.53 9.53 -4.80
CA GLY A 116 6.58 10.62 -4.59
C GLY A 116 5.17 10.15 -4.19
N TYR A 117 4.72 9.01 -4.72
CA TYR A 117 3.42 8.43 -4.31
C TYR A 117 3.45 7.83 -2.90
N PHE A 118 4.61 7.36 -2.43
CA PHE A 118 4.77 6.76 -1.10
C PHE A 118 5.03 7.80 0.00
N GLU A 119 5.39 9.04 -0.34
CA GLU A 119 5.67 10.14 0.60
C GLU A 119 4.61 10.29 1.72
N PRO A 120 3.28 10.28 1.43
CA PRO A 120 2.27 10.37 2.48
C PRO A 120 2.32 9.19 3.48
N LEU A 121 2.74 8.01 3.03
CA LEU A 121 2.88 6.83 3.89
C LEU A 121 4.07 6.95 4.83
N TYR A 122 5.18 7.53 4.39
CA TYR A 122 6.35 7.71 5.25
C TYR A 122 6.09 8.63 6.45
N ARG A 123 5.11 9.54 6.33
CA ARG A 123 4.67 10.42 7.41
C ARG A 123 3.74 9.72 8.41
N LEU A 124 2.89 8.81 7.92
CA LEU A 124 1.85 8.16 8.71
C LEU A 124 2.26 6.79 9.24
N ILE A 125 3.26 6.15 8.67
CA ILE A 125 3.70 4.81 9.08
C ILE A 125 5.21 4.89 9.38
N PRO A 126 5.60 5.06 10.66
CA PRO A 126 7.00 5.24 11.05
C PRO A 126 7.92 4.09 10.61
N ASP A 127 7.37 2.87 10.59
CA ASP A 127 8.05 1.62 10.27
C ASP A 127 7.84 1.15 8.81
N MET A 128 7.58 2.09 7.89
CA MET A 128 7.62 1.76 6.45
C MET A 128 9.06 1.64 5.98
N PRO A 129 9.38 0.66 5.11
CA PRO A 129 10.69 0.58 4.48
C PRO A 129 10.92 1.81 3.61
N ARG A 130 12.11 2.40 3.74
CA ARG A 130 12.51 3.64 3.06
C ARG A 130 13.73 3.39 2.20
N PRO A 131 13.84 4.07 1.05
CA PRO A 131 15.09 4.07 0.29
C PRO A 131 16.23 4.70 1.12
N PRO A 132 17.50 4.43 0.78
CA PRO A 132 18.65 4.97 1.50
C PRO A 132 18.60 6.50 1.67
N GLU A 133 19.06 7.03 2.80
CA GLU A 133 19.04 8.49 3.06
C GLU A 133 19.74 9.30 1.95
N THR A 134 20.81 8.74 1.38
CA THR A 134 21.54 9.34 0.26
C THR A 134 20.65 9.55 -0.96
N PHE A 135 19.73 8.62 -1.24
CA PHE A 135 18.74 8.75 -2.29
C PHE A 135 17.70 9.83 -1.93
N ILE A 136 17.18 9.84 -0.70
CA ILE A 136 16.20 10.83 -0.24
C ILE A 136 16.76 12.25 -0.34
N VAL A 137 18.00 12.46 0.07
CA VAL A 137 18.67 13.77 -0.04
C VAL A 137 18.83 14.18 -1.50
N GLN A 138 19.25 13.27 -2.38
CA GLN A 138 19.37 13.57 -3.80
C GLN A 138 18.02 13.85 -4.46
N TRP A 139 16.99 13.09 -4.10
CA TRP A 139 15.62 13.26 -4.56
C TRP A 139 15.05 14.63 -4.17
N LEU A 140 15.18 15.03 -2.90
CA LEU A 140 14.75 16.35 -2.43
C LEU A 140 15.49 17.47 -3.17
N VAL A 141 16.81 17.36 -3.31
CA VAL A 141 17.63 18.35 -4.03
C VAL A 141 17.20 18.47 -5.50
N ARG A 142 16.80 17.36 -6.15
CA ARG A 142 16.27 17.37 -7.52
C ARG A 142 14.90 18.04 -7.59
N GLN A 143 13.96 17.70 -6.70
CA GLN A 143 12.63 18.31 -6.62
C GLN A 143 12.69 19.85 -6.42
N PHE A 144 13.59 20.33 -5.54
CA PHE A 144 13.78 21.78 -5.35
C PHE A 144 14.40 22.48 -6.57
N ARG A 145 15.15 21.77 -7.42
CA ARG A 145 15.74 22.33 -8.64
C ARG A 145 14.73 22.47 -9.78
N THR A 146 13.77 21.56 -9.90
CA THR A 146 12.72 21.61 -10.95
C THR A 146 11.68 22.69 -10.68
N GLN A 147 11.43 23.04 -9.41
CA GLN A 147 10.42 24.05 -9.04
C GLN A 147 10.90 25.51 -9.15
N LYS A 148 12.18 25.72 -9.52
CA LYS A 148 12.82 27.04 -9.68
C LYS A 148 13.05 27.42 -11.16
N ARG A 149 12.44 26.71 -12.10
CA ARG A 149 12.53 26.96 -13.55
C ARG A 149 11.20 27.39 -14.13
#